data_AF-A0A939SRB0-F1
#
_entry.id   AF-A0A939SRB0-F1
#
_cell.length_a   1.000
_cell.length_b   1.000
_cell.length_c   1.000
_cell.angle_alpha   90.00
_cell.angle_beta   90.00
_cell.angle_gamma   90.00
#
_symmetry.space_group_name_H-M   'P 1'
#
loop_
_entity.id
_entity.type
_entity.pdbx_description
1 polymer ?
#
loop_
_entity_poly.entity_id
_entity_poly.type
_entity_poly.pdbx_seq_one_letter_code
_entity_poly.pdbx_strand_id
1 'polypeptide(L)' 'MRKNSRIIENGIRKNKIVIKNNDKDIVYEYKNNKIIKSVNGNGNITILNNVKSVEFNIINYETLKVNLNITL' A
#
# COMPACT_ATOMS: atom_id res chain seq x y z
N MET A 1 17.73 -15.35 -10.95
CA MET A 1 17.25 -15.23 -9.55
C MET A 1 15.78 -14.82 -9.56
N ARG A 2 14.87 -15.63 -8.99
CA ARG A 2 13.46 -15.22 -8.84
C ARG A 2 13.38 -14.07 -7.83
N LYS A 3 12.84 -12.93 -8.24
CA LYS A 3 12.55 -11.79 -7.35
C LYS A 3 11.37 -12.17 -6.45
N ASN A 4 11.65 -12.75 -5.29
CA ASN A 4 10.63 -13.07 -4.29
C ASN A 4 10.17 -11.77 -3.61
N SER A 5 9.27 -11.04 -4.25
CA SER A 5 8.57 -9.92 -3.62
C SER A 5 7.55 -10.50 -2.65
N ARG A 6 7.54 -10.03 -1.40
CA ARG A 6 6.60 -10.47 -0.37
C ARG A 6 5.84 -9.28 0.18
N ILE A 7 4.53 -9.46 0.32
CA ILE A 7 3.68 -8.51 1.03
C ILE A 7 3.90 -8.75 2.52
N ILE A 8 4.35 -7.71 3.24
CA ILE A 8 4.65 -7.79 4.67
C ILE A 8 3.90 -6.62 5.30
N GLU A 9 2.79 -6.98 5.93
CA GLU A 9 1.85 -6.09 6.62
C GLU A 9 2.52 -4.93 7.38
N ASN A 10 1.84 -3.77 7.48
CA ASN A 10 2.07 -2.92 8.66
C ASN A 10 0.94 -1.92 8.97
N GLY A 11 0.10 -2.26 9.97
CA GLY A 11 -0.65 -1.28 10.75
C GLY A 11 -1.95 -1.82 11.36
N ILE A 12 -2.16 -1.56 12.66
CA ILE A 12 -3.38 -1.91 13.44
C ILE A 12 -4.68 -1.44 12.75
N ARG A 13 -4.60 -0.41 11.88
CA ARG A 13 -5.73 0.23 11.21
C ARG A 13 -5.95 -0.18 9.74
N LYS A 14 -5.18 -1.13 9.20
CA LYS A 14 -5.27 -1.60 7.80
C LYS A 14 -5.25 -0.50 6.72
N ASN A 15 -4.72 0.67 7.05
CA ASN A 15 -4.68 1.85 6.17
C ASN A 15 -3.33 2.03 5.48
N LYS A 16 -2.40 1.09 5.70
CA LYS A 16 -1.05 1.08 5.14
C LYS A 16 -0.65 -0.35 4.80
N ILE A 17 0.06 -0.50 3.69
CA ILE A 17 0.64 -1.78 3.27
C ILE A 17 2.09 -1.57 2.83
N VAL A 18 2.94 -2.53 3.17
CA VAL A 18 4.34 -2.56 2.76
C VAL A 18 4.57 -3.82 1.91
N ILE A 19 5.17 -3.63 0.76
CA ILE A 19 5.59 -4.70 -0.14
C ILE A 19 7.11 -4.68 -0.14
N LYS A 20 7.73 -5.71 0.43
CA LYS A 20 9.17 -5.85 0.47
C LYS A 20 9.66 -6.70 -0.68
N ASN A 21 10.65 -6.20 -1.39
CA ASN A 21 11.47 -6.95 -2.32
C ASN A 21 12.93 -6.83 -1.85
N ASN A 22 13.79 -7.75 -2.23
CA ASN A 22 15.22 -7.74 -1.90
C ASN A 22 15.91 -6.39 -2.15
N ASP A 23 15.44 -5.64 -3.16
CA ASP A 23 16.05 -4.37 -3.55
C ASP A 23 15.34 -3.14 -2.93
N LYS A 24 14.05 -3.25 -2.60
CA LYS A 24 13.18 -2.09 -2.32
C LYS A 24 12.00 -2.43 -1.41
N ASP A 25 11.67 -1.49 -0.54
CA ASP A 25 10.42 -1.45 0.22
C ASP A 25 9.46 -0.47 -0.48
N ILE A 26 8.34 -0.97 -0.96
CA ILE A 26 7.27 -0.16 -1.55
C ILE A 26 6.17 -0.02 -0.51
N VAL A 27 5.78 1.22 -0.22
CA VAL A 27 4.73 1.50 0.76
C VAL A 27 3.55 2.16 0.04
N TYR A 28 2.35 1.69 0.34
CA TYR A 28 1.12 2.40 0.03
C TYR A 28 0.43 2.78 1.34
N GLU A 29 0.06 4.04 1.48
CA GLU A 29 -0.55 4.59 2.69
C GLU A 29 -1.75 5.45 2.35
N TYR A 30 -2.84 5.25 3.08
CA TYR A 30 -3.98 6.16 3.07
C TYR A 30 -3.72 7.33 4.03
N LYS A 31 -3.61 8.54 3.46
CA LYS A 31 -3.32 9.78 4.18
C LYS A 31 -3.91 10.96 3.43
N ASN A 32 -4.49 11.92 4.15
CA ASN A 32 -5.04 13.17 3.59
C ASN A 32 -6.02 12.93 2.42
N ASN A 33 -6.92 11.95 2.59
CA ASN A 33 -7.90 11.55 1.58
C ASN A 33 -7.27 11.08 0.25
N LYS A 34 -6.06 10.54 0.32
CA LYS A 34 -5.28 10.05 -0.82
C LYS A 34 -4.66 8.70 -0.51
N ILE A 35 -4.39 7.92 -1.55
CA ILE A 35 -3.43 6.81 -1.47
C ILE A 35 -2.10 7.34 -1.99
N ILE A 36 -1.08 7.29 -1.15
CA ILE A 36 0.26 7.76 -1.44
C ILE A 36 1.19 6.54 -1.54
N LYS A 37 2.01 6.52 -2.58
CA LYS A 37 3.10 5.56 -2.76
C LYS A 37 4.45 6.20 -2.44
N SER A 38 5.25 5.49 -1.67
CA SER A 38 6.67 5.77 -1.47
C SER A 38 7.51 4.51 -1.74
N VAL A 39 8.78 4.73 -2.02
CA VAL A 39 9.77 3.66 -2.29
C VAL A 39 11.00 3.94 -1.43
N ASN A 40 11.39 2.98 -0.60
CA ASN A 40 12.49 3.11 0.37
C ASN A 40 12.35 4.35 1.27
N GLY A 41 11.12 4.65 1.70
CA GLY A 41 10.81 5.83 2.52
C GLY A 41 10.79 7.16 1.75
N ASN A 42 11.19 7.17 0.49
CA ASN A 42 11.27 8.36 -0.35
C ASN A 42 10.06 8.46 -1.29
N GLY A 43 9.63 9.70 -1.54
CA GLY A 43 8.58 10.02 -2.49
C GLY A 43 7.19 10.21 -1.86
N ASN A 44 6.38 11.02 -2.54
CA ASN A 44 5.00 11.36 -2.19
C ASN A 44 4.13 11.24 -3.45
N ILE A 45 4.18 10.08 -4.11
CA ILE A 45 3.45 9.87 -5.36
C ILE A 45 2.00 9.60 -5.00
N THR A 46 1.11 10.55 -5.31
CA THR A 46 -0.32 10.32 -5.16
C THR A 46 -0.78 9.34 -6.25
N ILE A 47 -1.27 8.17 -5.83
CA ILE A 47 -1.81 7.14 -6.71
C ILE A 47 -3.30 7.34 -6.95
N LEU A 48 -4.02 7.81 -5.93
CA LEU A 48 -5.46 8.06 -5.99
C LEU A 48 -5.84 9.24 -5.11
N ASN A 49 -6.61 10.19 -5.65
CA ASN A 49 -7.20 11.31 -4.92
C ASN A 49 -8.65 10.98 -4.49
N ASN A 50 -9.22 11.84 -3.63
CA ASN A 50 -10.62 11.80 -3.20
C ASN A 50 -11.04 10.48 -2.55
N VAL A 51 -10.12 9.82 -1.84
CA VAL A 51 -10.36 8.58 -1.10
C VAL A 51 -10.97 8.90 0.26
N LYS A 52 -12.17 8.40 0.51
CA LYS A 52 -12.88 8.52 1.80
C LYS A 52 -12.43 7.48 2.82
N SER A 53 -12.18 6.26 2.36
CA SER A 53 -11.65 5.19 3.20
C SER A 53 -10.93 4.13 2.37
N VAL A 54 -10.04 3.41 3.05
CA VAL A 54 -9.24 2.32 2.50
C VAL A 54 -9.24 1.19 3.51
N GLU A 55 -9.28 -0.05 3.03
CA GLU A 55 -8.92 -1.22 3.82
C GLU A 55 -8.04 -2.15 2.97
N PHE A 56 -6.79 -2.32 3.39
CA PHE A 56 -5.87 -3.29 2.81
C PHE A 56 -6.02 -4.64 3.52
N ASN A 57 -6.31 -5.69 2.76
CA ASN A 57 -6.43 -7.05 3.27
C ASN A 57 -5.47 -7.98 2.52
N ILE A 58 -4.47 -8.52 3.23
CA ILE A 58 -3.50 -9.46 2.67
C ILE A 58 -4.17 -10.83 2.55
N ILE A 59 -4.24 -11.37 1.34
CA ILE A 59 -4.81 -12.70 1.10
C ILE A 59 -3.71 -13.76 1.21
N ASN A 60 -2.53 -13.48 0.66
CA ASN A 60 -1.31 -14.28 0.82
C ASN A 60 -0.08 -13.40 0.51
N TYR A 61 1.12 -13.97 0.53
CA TYR A 61 2.38 -13.24 0.31
C TYR A 61 2.51 -12.55 -1.07
N GLU A 62 1.65 -12.89 -2.03
CA GLU A 62 1.67 -12.37 -3.40
C GLU A 62 0.37 -11.64 -3.80
N THR A 63 -0.68 -11.73 -2.98
CA THR A 63 -2.03 -11.24 -3.31
C THR A 63 -2.57 -10.30 -2.24
N LEU A 64 -2.99 -9.11 -2.66
CA LEU A 64 -3.63 -8.08 -1.83
C LEU A 64 -5.05 -7.79 -2.34
N LYS A 65 -6.03 -7.76 -1.44
CA LYS A 65 -7.36 -7.21 -1.69
C LYS A 65 -7.43 -5.79 -1.12
N VAL A 66 -7.95 -4.85 -1.91
CA VAL A 66 -8.11 -3.45 -1.50
C VAL A 66 -9.58 -3.07 -1.61
N ASN A 67 -10.19 -2.70 -0.48
CA ASN A 67 -11.52 -2.10 -0.46
C ASN A 67 -11.38 -0.58 -0.43
N LEU A 68 -12.08 0.13 -1.33
CA LEU A 68 -11.98 1.57 -1.51
C LEU A 68 -13.36 2.23 -1.46
N ASN A 69 -13.45 3.37 -0.77
CA ASN A 69 -14.56 4.32 -0.93
C ASN A 69 -13.99 5.62 -1.47
N ILE A 70 -14.53 6.12 -2.58
CA ILE A 70 -14.06 7.32 -3.28
C ILE A 70 -15.20 8.33 -3.48
N THR A 71 -14.83 9.59 -3.65
CA THR A 71 -15.76 10.64 -4.08
C THR A 71 -15.40 11.04 -5.50
N LEU A 72 -16.41 11.09 -6.36
CA LEU A 72 -16.31 11.59 -7.72
C LEU A 72 -16.34 13.11 -7.74
#